data_AF-A0A0K9GSR8-F1
#
_entry.id   AF-A0A0K9GSR8-F1
#
_cell.length_a   1.000
_cell.length_b   1.000
_cell.length_c   1.000
_cell.angle_alpha   90.00
_cell.angle_beta   90.00
_cell.angle_gamma   90.00
#
_symmetry.space_group_name_H-M   'P 1'
#
loop_
_entity.id
_entity.type
_entity.pdbx_description
1 polymer ?
#
loop_
_entity_poly.entity_id
_entity_poly.type
_entity_poly.pdbx_seq_one_letter_code
_entity_poly.pdbx_strand_id
1 'polypeptide(L)' 'MAEDEIAIPILLGLGLDEFSMSASSILQARSQIRKLSKEELKGTIEQLLNMDTVEEVERSIKDMF' A
#
# COMPACT_ATOMS: atom_id res chain seq x y z
N MET A 1 0.11 6.02 9.63
CA MET A 1 1.05 5.37 8.68
C MET A 1 0.51 4.00 8.26
N ALA A 2 0.43 2.97 9.12
CA ALA A 2 -0.18 1.68 8.73
C ALA A 2 -1.72 1.69 8.63
N GLU A 3 -2.37 2.72 9.18
CA GLU A 3 -3.83 2.97 9.07
C GLU A 3 -4.21 3.78 7.83
N ASP A 4 -3.24 4.28 7.06
CA ASP A 4 -3.53 5.01 5.83
C ASP A 4 -3.75 4.00 4.69
N GLU A 5 -4.91 4.05 4.04
CA GLU A 5 -5.26 3.17 2.94
C GLU A 5 -4.28 3.26 1.77
N ILE A 6 -3.65 4.43 1.56
CA ILE A 6 -2.64 4.61 0.51
C ILE A 6 -1.36 3.84 0.84
N ALA A 7 -1.03 3.71 2.13
CA ALA A 7 0.20 3.06 2.57
C ALA A 7 0.12 1.53 2.54
N ILE A 8 -1.07 0.93 2.65
CA ILE A 8 -1.26 -0.53 2.66
C ILE A 8 -0.63 -1.23 1.44
N PRO A 9 -0.94 -0.86 0.18
CA PRO A 9 -0.31 -1.51 -0.99
C PRO A 9 1.20 -1.32 -1.03
N ILE A 10 1.70 -0.16 -0.61
CA ILE A 10 3.14 0.14 -0.58
C ILE A 10 3.85 -0.79 0.41
N LEU A 11 3.35 -0.83 1.65
CA LEU A 11 3.94 -1.63 2.73
C LEU A 11 3.86 -3.14 2.43
N LEU A 12 2.76 -3.60 1.85
CA LEU A 12 2.60 -5.00 1.43
C LEU A 12 3.61 -5.37 0.33
N GLY A 13 3.79 -4.50 -0.66
CA GLY A 13 4.77 -4.68 -1.73
C GLY A 13 6.22 -4.68 -1.25
N LEU A 14 6.52 -3.86 -0.23
CA LEU A 14 7.83 -3.85 0.46
C LEU A 14 8.07 -5.09 1.34
N GLY A 15 7.03 -5.93 1.52
CA GLY A 15 7.15 -7.18 2.24
C GLY A 15 6.84 -7.08 3.73
N LEU A 16 6.10 -6.07 4.17
CA LEU A 16 5.62 -6.01 5.56
C LEU A 16 4.71 -7.21 5.87
N ASP A 17 5.07 -7.96 6.91
CA ASP A 17 4.34 -9.17 7.30
C ASP A 17 3.20 -8.88 8.31
N GLU A 18 3.28 -7.77 9.05
CA GLU A 18 2.33 -7.42 10.12
C GLU A 18 1.89 -5.96 10.03
N PHE A 19 0.57 -5.73 10.09
CA PHE A 19 -0.04 -4.40 10.18
C PHE A 19 -0.63 -4.19 11.57
N SER A 20 -0.11 -3.23 12.34
CA SER A 20 -0.66 -2.82 13.63
C SER A 20 -1.56 -1.60 13.45
N MET A 21 -2.83 -1.72 13.88
CA MET A 21 -3.84 -0.66 13.73
C MET A 21 -4.97 -0.81 14.77
N SER A 22 -5.81 0.22 14.88
CA SER A 22 -7.03 0.18 15.69
C SER A 22 -8.02 -0.87 15.18
N ALA A 23 -8.80 -1.44 16.11
CA ALA A 23 -9.75 -2.52 15.80
C ALA A 23 -10.81 -2.11 14.74
N SER A 24 -11.21 -0.84 14.72
CA SER A 24 -12.13 -0.28 13.73
C SER A 24 -11.59 -0.33 12.30
N SER A 25 -10.27 -0.24 12.12
CA SER A 25 -9.63 -0.16 10.80
C SER A 25 -9.29 -1.54 10.22
N ILE A 26 -9.22 -2.59 11.05
CA ILE A 26 -8.81 -3.95 10.65
C ILE A 26 -9.67 -4.49 9.50
N LEU A 27 -10.99 -4.31 9.55
CA LEU A 27 -11.89 -4.87 8.54
C LEU A 27 -11.69 -4.22 7.17
N GLN A 28 -11.47 -2.90 7.16
CA GLN A 28 -11.22 -2.14 5.95
C GLN A 28 -9.88 -2.51 5.32
N ALA A 29 -8.81 -2.50 6.12
CA ALA A 29 -7.47 -2.90 5.67
C ALA A 29 -7.45 -4.33 5.12
N ARG A 30 -8.09 -5.28 5.83
CA ARG A 30 -8.19 -6.67 5.36
C ARG A 30 -8.96 -6.80 4.04
N SER A 31 -10.01 -5.99 3.85
CA SER A 31 -10.77 -5.95 2.59
C SER A 31 -9.91 -5.45 1.43
N GLN A 32 -9.08 -4.43 1.67
CA GLN A 32 -8.16 -3.89 0.68
C GLN A 32 -7.05 -4.90 0.35
N ILE A 33 -6.34 -5.44 1.35
CA ILE A 33 -5.26 -6.42 1.18
C ILE A 33 -5.73 -7.62 0.35
N ARG A 34 -6.97 -8.09 0.56
CA ARG A 34 -7.52 -9.24 -0.18
C ARG A 34 -7.67 -9.00 -1.69
N LYS A 35 -7.69 -7.75 -2.15
CA LYS A 35 -7.80 -7.37 -3.56
C LYS A 35 -6.43 -7.19 -4.23
N LEU A 36 -5.35 -7.23 -3.47
CA LEU A 36 -3.99 -6.98 -3.96
C LEU A 36 -3.24 -8.29 -4.20
N SER A 37 -2.40 -8.33 -5.25
CA SER A 37 -1.38 -9.37 -5.41
C SER A 37 -0.01 -8.84 -4.99
N LYS A 38 0.69 -9.61 -4.15
CA LYS A 38 2.06 -9.29 -3.74
C LYS A 38 3.03 -9.38 -4.93
N GLU A 39 2.76 -10.26 -5.90
CA GLU A 39 3.54 -10.35 -7.13
C GLU A 39 3.38 -9.11 -8.00
N GLU A 40 2.14 -8.64 -8.20
CA GLU A 40 1.85 -7.43 -8.99
C GLU A 40 2.49 -6.18 -8.35
N LEU A 41 2.43 -6.07 -7.02
CA LEU A 41 2.99 -4.94 -6.30
C LEU A 41 4.52 -4.82 -6.40
N LYS A 42 5.26 -5.94 -6.50
CA LYS A 42 6.73 -5.91 -6.54
C LYS A 42 7.29 -5.03 -7.67
N GLY A 43 6.68 -5.11 -8.86
CA GLY A 43 7.11 -4.28 -10.01
C GLY A 43 6.82 -2.80 -9.80
N THR A 44 5.70 -2.48 -9.15
CA THR A 44 5.28 -1.11 -8.87
C THR A 44 6.14 -0.46 -7.79
N ILE A 45 6.58 -1.21 -6.77
CA ILE A 45 7.37 -0.65 -5.66
C ILE A 45 8.68 -0.01 -6.16
N GLU A 46 9.39 -0.64 -7.09
CA GLU A 46 10.61 -0.06 -7.63
C GLU A 46 10.34 1.28 -8.32
N GLN A 47 9.20 1.43 -9.01
CA GLN A 47 8.82 2.69 -9.64
C GLN A 47 8.51 3.77 -8.60
N LEU A 48 7.77 3.44 -7.55
CA LEU A 48 7.41 4.37 -6.47
C LEU A 48 8.63 4.86 -5.69
N LEU A 49 9.61 3.98 -5.43
CA LEU A 49 10.84 4.34 -4.72
C LEU A 49 11.76 5.28 -5.50
N ASN A 50 11.58 5.36 -6.83
CA ASN A 50 12.33 6.26 -7.70
C ASN A 50 11.62 7.60 -7.97
N MET A 51 10.44 7.84 -7.37
CA MET A 51 9.74 9.12 -7.48
C MET A 51 10.36 10.16 -6.55
N ASP A 52 10.33 11.42 -6.98
CA ASP A 52 11.01 12.51 -6.28
C ASP A 52 10.15 13.12 -5.17
N THR A 53 8.81 12.98 -5.27
CA THR A 53 7.86 13.64 -4.36
C THR A 53 6.80 12.69 -3.80
N VAL A 54 6.30 13.03 -2.62
CA VAL A 54 5.22 12.26 -1.96
C VAL A 54 3.92 12.37 -2.76
N GLU A 55 3.67 13.53 -3.37
CA GLU A 55 2.48 13.80 -4.17
C GLU A 55 2.42 12.92 -5.42
N GLU A 56 3.55 12.64 -6.05
CA GLU A 56 3.66 11.71 -7.18
C GLU A 56 3.35 10.27 -6.74
N VAL A 57 3.91 9.84 -5.61
CA VAL A 57 3.66 8.52 -5.03
C VAL A 57 2.18 8.34 -4.72
N GLU A 58 1.56 9.29 -4.02
CA GLU A 58 0.14 9.24 -3.68
C GLU A 58 -0.75 9.20 -4.93
N ARG A 59 -0.45 10.03 -5.93
CA ARG A 59 -1.20 10.04 -7.19
C ARG A 59 -1.08 8.70 -7.90
N SER A 60 0.14 8.17 -7.99
CA SER A 60 0.38 6.89 -8.67
C SER A 60 -0.37 5.74 -8.01
N ILE A 61 -0.47 5.71 -6.69
CA ILE A 61 -1.24 4.68 -5.97
C ILE A 61 -2.74 4.85 -6.22
N LYS A 62 -3.26 6.08 -6.15
CA LYS A 62 -4.70 6.39 -6.38
C LYS A 62 -5.16 6.06 -7.81
N ASP A 63 -4.26 6.17 -8.79
CA ASP A 63 -4.58 5.83 -10.18
C ASP A 63 -4.54 4.32 -10.45
N MET A 64 -3.86 3.53 -9.61
CA MET A 64 -3.70 2.09 -9.77
C MET A 64 -4.72 1.25 -8.98
N PHE A 65 -5.22 1.74 -7.84
CA PHE A 65 -6.06 1.01 -6.88
C PHE A 65 -7.29 1.79 -6.43
#